data_AF-A0A968MRJ2-F1
#
_entry.id   AF-A0A968MRJ2-F1
#
_cell.length_a   1.000
_cell.length_b   1.000
_cell.length_c   1.000
_cell.angle_alpha   90.00
_cell.angle_beta   90.00
_cell.angle_gamma   90.00
#
_symmetry.space_group_name_H-M   'P 1'
#
loop_
_entity.id
_entity.type
_entity.pdbx_description
1 polymer ?
#
loop_
_entity_poly.entity_id
_entity_poly.type
_entity_poly.pdbx_seq_one_letter_code
_entity_poly.pdbx_strand_id
1 'polypeptide(L)'
;MIIISDIDRVANELKNRFTKVIPNSNYDWKNPSLNILDCVLSLNRKYEEVVKPRVERFRINNPSCFNIEDLLKLIKKYSEGEFINAELNYNHTEREIIIKEVCEYLLLEIANDESGDQLTRCKNWAENARPGDAYFLGIKGFGLAGFQYLRMLFGAQTTKPDVHIKAFISNVIGKEVTAVQSLYILEKAAYKINYPLRDLDFEIWKYQKLNKTKLKPTS
;
A
#
# COMPACT_ATOMS: atom_id res chain seq x y z
N MET A 1 -8.09 2.47 25.40
CA MET A 1 -9.30 2.99 24.73
C MET A 1 -8.89 4.20 23.89
N ILE A 2 -9.35 4.28 22.63
CA ILE A 2 -9.22 5.50 21.82
C ILE A 2 -10.39 6.41 22.17
N ILE A 3 -10.10 7.66 22.47
CA ILE A 3 -11.11 8.67 22.84
C ILE A 3 -11.14 9.78 21.79
N ILE A 4 -12.25 10.53 21.74
CA ILE A 4 -12.44 11.60 20.73
C ILE A 4 -11.28 12.60 20.74
N SER A 5 -10.73 12.90 21.93
CA SER A 5 -9.57 13.80 22.04
C SER A 5 -8.30 13.27 21.38
N ASP A 6 -8.14 11.96 21.18
CA ASP A 6 -7.00 11.40 20.44
C ASP A 6 -7.08 11.78 18.95
N ILE A 7 -8.28 11.69 18.36
CA ILE A 7 -8.53 12.08 16.97
C ILE A 7 -8.27 13.57 16.79
N ASP A 8 -8.71 14.39 17.75
CA ASP A 8 -8.53 15.84 17.70
C ASP A 8 -7.07 16.27 17.80
N ARG A 9 -6.29 15.60 18.65
CA ARG A 9 -4.85 15.81 18.74
C ARG A 9 -4.16 15.49 17.42
N VAL A 10 -4.49 14.37 16.79
CA VAL A 10 -3.93 14.00 15.48
C VAL A 10 -4.37 14.99 14.40
N ALA A 11 -5.66 15.36 14.34
CA ALA A 11 -6.16 16.33 13.36
C ALA A 11 -5.45 17.69 13.47
N ASN A 12 -5.25 18.19 14.68
CA ASN A 12 -4.53 19.43 14.93
C ASN A 12 -3.06 19.32 14.53
N GLU A 13 -2.40 18.21 14.86
CA GLU A 13 -1.01 17.99 14.48
C GLU A 13 -0.84 17.94 12.96
N LEU A 14 -1.73 17.25 12.25
CA LEU A 14 -1.72 17.17 10.79
C LEU A 14 -1.85 18.56 10.16
N LYS A 15 -2.79 19.39 10.63
CA LYS A 15 -2.95 20.78 10.15
C LYS A 15 -1.71 21.63 10.41
N ASN A 16 -1.11 21.49 11.59
CA ASN A 16 0.05 22.28 11.99
C ASN A 16 1.30 21.91 11.19
N ARG A 17 1.51 20.62 10.91
CA ARG A 17 2.70 20.13 10.21
C ARG A 17 2.58 20.18 8.70
N PHE A 18 1.40 19.90 8.17
CA PHE A 18 1.15 19.71 6.74
C PHE A 18 0.18 20.79 6.23
N THR A 19 0.59 22.05 6.31
CA THR A 19 -0.23 23.22 5.93
C THR A 19 -0.69 23.19 4.46
N LYS A 20 0.03 22.44 3.63
CA LYS A 20 -0.38 22.08 2.27
C LYS A 20 -0.03 20.62 2.02
N VAL A 21 -1.03 19.84 1.64
CA VAL A 21 -0.84 18.45 1.24
C VAL A 21 -0.66 18.41 -0.28
N ILE A 22 0.47 17.87 -0.72
CA ILE A 22 0.81 17.78 -2.13
C ILE A 22 0.30 16.44 -2.67
N PRO A 23 -0.47 16.42 -3.77
CA PRO A 23 -0.91 15.18 -4.39
C PRO A 23 0.26 14.24 -4.66
N ASN A 24 0.19 13.01 -4.15
CA ASN A 24 1.23 12.02 -4.35
C ASN A 24 1.03 11.28 -5.68
N SER A 25 1.96 11.43 -6.62
CA SER A 25 1.98 10.69 -7.88
C SER A 25 2.57 9.28 -7.79
N ASN A 26 3.14 8.87 -6.65
CA ASN A 26 3.78 7.55 -6.49
C ASN A 26 2.79 6.37 -6.57
N TYR A 27 1.50 6.62 -6.73
CA TYR A 27 0.45 5.59 -6.81
C TYR A 27 -0.15 5.47 -8.22
N ASP A 28 0.53 5.95 -9.26
CA ASP A 28 -0.09 6.20 -10.57
C ASP A 28 0.41 5.27 -11.68
N TRP A 29 0.70 3.99 -11.36
CA TRP A 29 1.12 3.04 -12.40
C TRP A 29 0.08 2.88 -13.51
N LYS A 30 -1.21 3.10 -13.20
CA LYS A 30 -2.37 2.87 -14.09
C LYS A 30 -2.33 1.51 -14.79
N ASN A 31 -1.75 0.53 -14.11
CA ASN A 31 -1.50 -0.80 -14.62
C ASN A 31 -1.71 -1.78 -13.46
N PRO A 32 -2.77 -2.61 -13.49
CA PRO A 32 -3.06 -3.58 -12.43
C PRO A 32 -1.89 -4.52 -12.10
N SER A 33 -1.12 -4.96 -13.09
CA SER A 33 0.06 -5.82 -12.85
C SER A 33 1.11 -5.10 -12.00
N LEU A 34 1.45 -3.86 -12.37
CA LEU A 34 2.44 -3.07 -11.64
C LEU A 34 1.97 -2.72 -10.23
N ASN A 35 0.68 -2.42 -10.05
CA ASN A 35 0.10 -2.19 -8.73
C ASN A 35 0.26 -3.41 -7.81
N ILE A 36 0.02 -4.63 -8.32
CA ILE A 36 0.19 -5.85 -7.53
C ILE A 36 1.67 -6.07 -7.20
N LEU A 37 2.56 -5.92 -8.17
CA LEU A 37 4.01 -6.09 -7.97
C LEU A 37 4.55 -5.10 -6.94
N ASP A 38 4.21 -3.82 -7.07
CA ASP A 38 4.58 -2.78 -6.11
C ASP A 38 4.10 -3.13 -4.70
N CYS A 39 2.83 -3.50 -4.57
CA CYS A 39 2.24 -3.84 -3.29
C CYS A 39 2.98 -4.98 -2.58
N VAL A 40 3.20 -6.09 -3.29
CA VAL A 40 3.79 -7.29 -2.69
C VAL A 40 5.27 -7.11 -2.41
N LEU A 41 6.01 -6.45 -3.31
CA LEU A 41 7.43 -6.17 -3.10
C LEU A 41 7.65 -5.18 -1.94
N SER A 42 6.70 -4.27 -1.70
CA SER A 42 6.73 -3.31 -0.58
C SER A 42 6.59 -3.92 0.81
N LEU A 43 6.16 -5.18 0.92
CA LEU A 43 6.02 -5.86 2.20
C LEU A 43 7.39 -5.99 2.90
N ASN A 44 7.57 -5.24 3.99
CA ASN A 44 8.77 -5.21 4.82
C ASN A 44 10.05 -4.93 4.02
N ARG A 45 9.99 -4.03 3.04
CA ARG A 45 11.14 -3.62 2.22
C ARG A 45 11.28 -2.11 2.13
N LYS A 46 12.48 -1.67 1.78
CA LYS A 46 12.78 -0.27 1.50
C LYS A 46 12.29 0.05 0.09
N TYR A 47 11.25 0.87 0.00
CA TYR A 47 10.57 1.20 -1.25
C TYR A 47 11.54 1.71 -2.35
N GLU A 48 12.28 2.78 -2.07
CA GLU A 48 13.15 3.44 -3.06
C GLU A 48 14.36 2.59 -3.48
N GLU A 49 14.91 1.78 -2.58
CA GLU A 49 16.12 1.00 -2.85
C GLU A 49 15.80 -0.36 -3.49
N VAL A 50 14.65 -0.95 -3.13
CA VAL A 50 14.33 -2.34 -3.48
C VAL A 50 13.16 -2.43 -4.45
N VAL A 51 12.07 -1.73 -4.18
CA VAL A 51 10.78 -1.95 -4.85
C VAL A 51 10.73 -1.20 -6.17
N LYS A 52 10.82 0.13 -6.11
CA LYS A 52 10.64 1.01 -7.27
C LYS A 52 11.56 0.63 -8.44
N PRO A 53 12.88 0.39 -8.25
CA PRO A 53 13.75 0.00 -9.36
C PRO A 53 13.35 -1.33 -10.02
N ARG A 54 12.76 -2.27 -9.26
CA ARG A 54 12.32 -3.57 -9.78
C ARG A 54 11.03 -3.46 -10.57
N VAL A 55 10.06 -2.72 -10.05
CA VAL A 55 8.78 -2.47 -10.74
C VAL A 55 9.01 -1.69 -12.04
N GLU A 56 9.88 -0.68 -12.00
CA GLU A 56 10.26 0.09 -13.20
C GLU A 56 10.96 -0.79 -14.24
N ARG A 57 11.92 -1.63 -13.83
CA ARG A 57 12.58 -2.57 -14.75
C ARG A 57 11.59 -3.57 -15.34
N PHE A 58 10.70 -4.12 -14.51
CA PHE A 58 9.66 -5.04 -14.98
C PHE A 58 8.78 -4.38 -16.06
N ARG A 59 8.32 -3.14 -15.81
CA ARG A 59 7.50 -2.37 -16.77
C ARG A 59 8.21 -2.18 -18.12
N ILE A 60 9.51 -1.91 -18.09
CA ILE A 60 10.32 -1.71 -19.31
C ILE A 60 10.50 -3.03 -20.06
N ASN A 61 10.77 -4.12 -19.36
CA ASN A 61 11.05 -5.42 -19.97
C ASN A 61 9.78 -6.16 -20.42
N ASN A 62 8.64 -5.87 -19.80
CA ASN A 62 7.35 -6.53 -20.05
C ASN A 62 6.25 -5.52 -20.42
N PRO A 63 6.41 -4.74 -21.52
CA PRO A 63 5.47 -3.67 -21.87
C PRO A 63 4.06 -4.19 -22.21
N SER A 64 3.93 -5.47 -22.56
CA SER A 64 2.64 -6.12 -22.83
C SER A 64 1.95 -6.69 -21.58
N CYS A 65 2.61 -6.70 -20.42
CA CYS A 65 2.02 -7.16 -19.17
C CYS A 65 1.22 -6.02 -18.52
N PHE A 66 -0.06 -5.91 -18.89
CA PHE A 66 -0.89 -4.78 -18.47
C PHE A 66 -1.93 -5.19 -17.43
N ASN A 67 -2.66 -6.27 -17.67
CA ASN A 67 -3.74 -6.74 -16.80
C ASN A 67 -3.29 -7.92 -15.90
N ILE A 68 -4.12 -8.26 -14.91
CA ILE A 68 -3.83 -9.31 -13.93
C ILE A 68 -3.64 -10.68 -14.60
N GLU A 69 -4.38 -10.97 -15.67
CA GLU A 69 -4.26 -12.21 -16.43
C GLU A 69 -2.92 -12.29 -17.18
N ASP A 70 -2.41 -11.18 -17.71
CA ASP A 70 -1.09 -11.12 -18.34
C ASP A 70 0.01 -11.47 -17.35
N LEU A 71 -0.07 -10.91 -16.13
CA LEU A 71 0.87 -11.21 -15.04
C LEU A 71 0.81 -12.69 -14.66
N LEU A 72 -0.38 -13.25 -14.47
CA LEU A 72 -0.54 -14.68 -14.17
C LEU A 72 -0.05 -15.57 -15.31
N LYS A 73 -0.32 -15.22 -16.57
CA LYS A 73 0.18 -15.95 -17.74
C LYS A 73 1.70 -15.91 -17.80
N LEU A 74 2.32 -14.78 -17.46
CA LEU A 74 3.77 -14.64 -17.41
C LEU A 74 4.37 -15.51 -16.31
N ILE A 75 3.83 -15.46 -15.08
CA ILE A 75 4.27 -16.29 -13.95
C ILE A 75 4.20 -17.78 -14.32
N LYS A 76 3.12 -18.22 -14.99
CA LYS A 76 2.93 -19.63 -15.40
C LYS A 76 3.95 -20.16 -16.42
N LYS A 77 4.76 -19.30 -17.05
CA LYS A 77 5.85 -19.73 -17.94
C LYS A 77 7.08 -20.20 -17.20
N TYR A 78 7.16 -19.92 -15.90
CA TYR A 78 8.30 -20.20 -15.04
C TYR A 78 7.97 -21.33 -14.07
N SER A 79 9.00 -22.08 -13.65
CA SER A 79 8.89 -22.92 -12.47
C SER A 79 8.81 -22.05 -11.22
N GLU A 80 8.37 -22.63 -10.09
CA GLU A 80 8.24 -21.90 -8.84
C GLU A 80 9.55 -21.21 -8.42
N GLY A 81 9.48 -19.90 -8.18
CA GLY A 81 10.60 -19.04 -7.78
C GLY A 81 11.47 -18.52 -8.94
N GLU A 82 11.33 -19.07 -10.14
CA GLU A 82 12.10 -18.62 -11.30
C GLU A 82 11.58 -17.29 -11.84
N PHE A 83 10.27 -17.02 -11.77
CA PHE A 83 9.68 -15.75 -12.21
C PHE A 83 10.25 -14.57 -11.41
N ILE A 84 10.25 -14.66 -10.08
CA ILE A 84 10.72 -13.56 -9.23
C ILE A 84 12.22 -13.30 -9.37
N ASN A 85 12.99 -14.35 -9.67
CA ASN A 85 14.40 -14.21 -10.00
C ASN A 85 14.59 -13.54 -11.37
N ALA A 86 14.00 -14.10 -12.42
CA ALA A 86 14.22 -13.68 -13.80
C ALA A 86 13.64 -12.28 -14.09
N GLU A 87 12.38 -12.05 -13.73
CA GLU A 87 11.65 -10.82 -14.08
C GLU A 87 11.90 -9.70 -13.06
N LEU A 88 12.01 -10.06 -11.78
CA LEU A 88 12.10 -9.10 -10.68
C LEU A 88 13.50 -9.02 -10.06
N ASN A 89 14.48 -9.82 -10.49
CA ASN A 89 15.85 -9.84 -9.94
C ASN A 89 15.81 -9.84 -8.41
N TYR A 90 15.03 -10.78 -7.89
CA TYR A 90 14.69 -10.82 -6.49
C TYR A 90 14.60 -12.26 -6.02
N ASN A 91 15.44 -12.61 -5.04
CA ASN A 91 15.51 -13.96 -4.50
C ASN A 91 14.58 -14.10 -3.29
N HIS A 92 13.28 -14.28 -3.55
CA HIS A 92 12.27 -14.43 -2.50
C HIS A 92 11.02 -15.16 -3.02
N THR A 93 11.09 -16.48 -3.09
CA THR A 93 10.04 -17.33 -3.64
C THR A 93 8.67 -17.09 -3.00
N GLU A 94 8.60 -16.82 -1.69
CA GLU A 94 7.33 -16.54 -1.01
C GLU A 94 6.64 -15.28 -1.54
N ARG A 95 7.37 -14.33 -2.11
CA ARG A 95 6.79 -13.13 -2.73
C ARG A 95 6.14 -13.47 -4.07
N GLU A 96 6.66 -14.45 -4.79
CA GLU A 96 6.03 -14.95 -6.02
C GLU A 96 4.69 -15.62 -5.70
N ILE A 97 4.66 -16.46 -4.65
CA ILE A 97 3.44 -17.09 -4.16
C ILE A 97 2.39 -16.03 -3.80
N ILE A 98 2.77 -15.01 -3.02
CA ILE A 98 1.85 -13.93 -2.65
C ILE A 98 1.38 -13.14 -3.89
N ILE A 99 2.25 -12.87 -4.88
CA ILE A 99 1.84 -12.20 -6.12
C ILE A 99 0.74 -13.02 -6.81
N LYS A 100 0.96 -14.33 -6.97
CA LYS A 100 -0.01 -15.22 -7.61
C LYS A 100 -1.34 -15.25 -6.85
N GLU A 101 -1.31 -15.43 -5.53
CA GLU A 101 -2.51 -15.49 -4.70
C GLU A 101 -3.28 -14.15 -4.69
N VAL A 102 -2.58 -13.01 -4.70
CA VAL A 102 -3.22 -11.68 -4.82
C VAL A 102 -3.86 -11.49 -6.20
N CYS A 103 -3.21 -11.94 -7.27
CA CYS A 103 -3.80 -11.92 -8.62
C CYS A 103 -5.08 -12.75 -8.66
N GLU A 104 -5.04 -13.98 -8.16
CA GLU A 104 -6.20 -14.89 -8.15
C GLU A 104 -7.35 -14.33 -7.30
N TYR A 105 -7.04 -13.79 -6.11
CA TYR A 105 -8.00 -13.10 -5.27
C TYR A 105 -8.69 -11.93 -5.99
N LEU A 106 -7.91 -11.00 -6.57
CA LEU A 106 -8.48 -9.84 -7.25
C LEU A 106 -9.35 -10.23 -8.45
N LEU A 107 -8.95 -11.24 -9.22
CA LEU A 107 -9.78 -11.74 -10.33
C LEU A 107 -11.12 -12.28 -9.86
N LEU A 108 -11.16 -12.96 -8.71
CA LEU A 108 -12.41 -13.43 -8.11
C LEU A 108 -13.29 -12.26 -7.65
N GLU A 109 -12.70 -11.27 -6.98
CA GLU A 109 -13.43 -10.11 -6.46
C GLU A 109 -14.08 -9.26 -7.56
N ILE A 110 -13.41 -9.14 -8.71
CA ILE A 110 -13.90 -8.33 -9.83
C ILE A 110 -14.68 -9.13 -10.88
N ALA A 111 -14.83 -10.45 -10.72
CA ALA A 111 -15.37 -11.34 -11.74
C ALA A 111 -16.80 -10.96 -12.16
N ASN A 112 -17.62 -10.50 -11.21
CA ASN A 112 -19.02 -10.10 -11.43
C ASN A 112 -19.18 -8.59 -11.62
N ASP A 113 -18.09 -7.82 -11.64
CA ASP A 113 -18.13 -6.41 -11.96
C ASP A 113 -18.01 -6.25 -13.49
N GLU A 114 -19.02 -5.67 -14.12
CA GLU A 114 -19.06 -5.41 -15.57
C GLU A 114 -18.67 -3.97 -15.90
N SER A 115 -18.23 -3.18 -14.92
CA SER A 115 -17.93 -1.77 -15.11
C SER A 115 -16.57 -1.53 -15.77
N GLY A 116 -16.61 -1.17 -17.05
CA GLY A 116 -15.44 -0.65 -17.77
C GLY A 116 -14.29 -1.63 -17.87
N ASP A 117 -13.07 -1.10 -17.87
CA ASP A 117 -11.84 -1.89 -17.96
C ASP A 117 -11.45 -2.50 -16.60
N GLN A 118 -10.47 -3.40 -16.61
CA GLN A 118 -10.04 -4.08 -15.39
C GLN A 118 -9.53 -3.10 -14.31
N LEU A 119 -8.88 -2.00 -14.70
CA LEU A 119 -8.41 -0.99 -13.76
C LEU A 119 -9.59 -0.32 -13.03
N THR A 120 -10.66 -0.01 -13.76
CA THR A 120 -11.91 0.55 -13.21
C THR A 120 -12.54 -0.40 -12.20
N ARG A 121 -12.64 -1.69 -12.53
CA ARG A 121 -13.18 -2.69 -11.60
C ARG A 121 -12.32 -2.87 -10.35
N CYS A 122 -11.00 -2.91 -10.49
CA CYS A 122 -10.09 -2.95 -9.34
C CYS A 122 -10.22 -1.69 -8.48
N LYS A 123 -10.43 -0.52 -9.08
CA LYS A 123 -10.71 0.71 -8.35
C LYS A 123 -12.02 0.61 -7.55
N ASN A 124 -13.09 0.13 -8.17
CA ASN A 124 -14.36 -0.08 -7.48
C ASN A 124 -14.23 -1.07 -6.32
N TRP A 125 -13.53 -2.19 -6.53
CA TRP A 125 -13.19 -3.12 -5.46
C TRP A 125 -12.46 -2.39 -4.32
N ALA A 126 -11.41 -1.63 -4.63
CA ALA A 126 -10.60 -0.96 -3.62
C ALA A 126 -11.40 0.05 -2.78
N GLU A 127 -12.31 0.79 -3.41
CA GLU A 127 -13.19 1.76 -2.76
C GLU A 127 -14.21 1.08 -1.82
N ASN A 128 -14.74 -0.09 -2.21
CA ASN A 128 -15.79 -0.79 -1.46
C ASN A 128 -15.26 -1.81 -0.44
N ALA A 129 -14.07 -2.36 -0.67
CA ALA A 129 -13.42 -3.32 0.23
C ALA A 129 -13.20 -2.71 1.62
N ARG A 130 -13.42 -3.48 2.67
CA ARG A 130 -13.31 -3.02 4.07
C ARG A 130 -12.02 -3.53 4.70
N PRO A 131 -11.43 -2.78 5.64
CA PRO A 131 -10.22 -3.22 6.36
C PRO A 131 -10.32 -4.63 6.97
N GLY A 132 -11.52 -5.02 7.43
CA GLY A 132 -11.76 -6.33 8.02
C GLY A 132 -11.69 -7.49 7.03
N ASP A 133 -11.89 -7.24 5.74
CA ASP A 133 -11.87 -8.28 4.71
C ASP A 133 -10.45 -8.89 4.57
N ALA A 134 -9.41 -8.13 4.99
CA ALA A 134 -8.03 -8.61 5.07
C ALA A 134 -7.84 -9.86 5.95
N TYR A 135 -8.71 -10.09 6.94
CA TYR A 135 -8.61 -11.26 7.83
C TYR A 135 -9.17 -12.54 7.21
N PHE A 136 -9.88 -12.43 6.08
CA PHE A 136 -10.51 -13.56 5.39
C PHE A 136 -9.77 -13.96 4.10
N LEU A 137 -8.72 -13.22 3.71
CA LEU A 137 -7.96 -13.48 2.48
C LEU A 137 -7.28 -14.85 2.45
N GLY A 138 -6.80 -15.34 3.61
CA GLY A 138 -6.03 -16.58 3.69
C GLY A 138 -4.61 -16.53 3.09
N ILE A 139 -4.18 -15.39 2.52
CA ILE A 139 -2.88 -15.24 1.86
C ILE A 139 -1.76 -15.06 2.90
N LYS A 140 -0.92 -16.09 3.07
CA LYS A 140 0.13 -16.09 4.11
C LYS A 140 1.16 -15.01 3.84
N GLY A 141 1.37 -14.13 4.83
CA GLY A 141 2.33 -13.03 4.72
C GLY A 141 1.77 -11.76 4.08
N PHE A 142 0.48 -11.75 3.73
CA PHE A 142 -0.24 -10.58 3.22
C PHE A 142 -1.38 -10.20 4.18
N GLY A 143 -1.04 -9.40 5.19
CA GLY A 143 -2.00 -8.94 6.19
C GLY A 143 -2.61 -7.57 5.88
N LEU A 144 -3.28 -6.99 6.89
CA LEU A 144 -3.95 -5.69 6.82
C LEU A 144 -3.13 -4.57 6.17
N ALA A 145 -1.83 -4.48 6.46
CA ALA A 145 -0.97 -3.45 5.87
C ALA A 145 -0.77 -3.62 4.35
N GLY A 146 -0.60 -4.85 3.87
CA GLY A 146 -0.52 -5.14 2.44
C GLY A 146 -1.87 -4.90 1.75
N PHE A 147 -2.96 -5.38 2.36
CA PHE A 147 -4.31 -5.19 1.84
C PHE A 147 -4.68 -3.70 1.69
N GLN A 148 -4.43 -2.89 2.71
CA GLN A 148 -4.67 -1.44 2.62
C GLN A 148 -3.80 -0.77 1.57
N TYR A 149 -2.53 -1.17 1.48
CA TYR A 149 -1.64 -0.60 0.47
C TYR A 149 -2.08 -0.94 -0.96
N LEU A 150 -2.58 -2.16 -1.19
CA LEU A 150 -3.19 -2.55 -2.46
C LEU A 150 -4.40 -1.68 -2.79
N ARG A 151 -5.29 -1.45 -1.82
CA ARG A 151 -6.44 -0.54 -1.99
C ARG A 151 -5.99 0.88 -2.35
N MET A 152 -4.93 1.40 -1.72
CA MET A 152 -4.38 2.72 -2.04
C MET A 152 -3.82 2.79 -3.46
N LEU A 153 -3.13 1.75 -3.94
CA LEU A 153 -2.59 1.66 -5.30
C LEU A 153 -3.69 1.60 -6.37
N PHE A 154 -4.86 1.06 -6.02
CA PHE A 154 -6.06 1.10 -6.86
C PHE A 154 -6.97 2.32 -6.63
N GLY A 155 -6.56 3.26 -5.78
CA GLY A 155 -7.15 4.59 -5.72
C GLY A 155 -7.94 4.92 -4.44
N ALA A 156 -8.20 3.94 -3.58
CA ALA A 156 -9.02 4.13 -2.38
C ALA A 156 -8.39 5.16 -1.42
N GLN A 157 -9.18 6.12 -0.94
CA GLN A 157 -8.75 7.12 0.06
C GLN A 157 -8.64 6.50 1.46
N THR A 158 -7.62 5.65 1.62
CA THR A 158 -7.28 4.91 2.84
C THR A 158 -5.78 5.09 3.17
N THR A 159 -5.33 4.49 4.26
CA THR A 159 -3.93 4.47 4.72
C THR A 159 -3.53 3.05 5.09
N LYS A 160 -2.23 2.75 5.06
CA LYS A 160 -1.68 1.50 5.59
C LYS A 160 -1.17 1.69 7.01
N PRO A 161 -1.49 0.80 7.96
CA PRO A 161 -1.00 0.89 9.34
C PRO A 161 0.45 0.41 9.49
N ASP A 162 1.38 1.01 8.75
CA ASP A 162 2.80 0.66 8.79
C ASP A 162 3.53 1.26 10.01
N VAL A 163 4.83 0.97 10.11
CA VAL A 163 5.66 1.44 11.24
C VAL A 163 5.74 2.96 11.33
N HIS A 164 5.66 3.69 10.21
CA HIS A 164 5.76 5.14 10.18
C HIS A 164 4.43 5.79 10.61
N ILE A 165 3.30 5.28 10.12
CA ILE A 165 1.97 5.74 10.52
C ILE A 165 1.73 5.49 12.01
N LYS A 166 2.01 4.27 12.49
CA LYS A 166 1.86 3.94 13.91
C LYS A 166 2.75 4.82 14.78
N ALA A 167 4.03 4.98 14.43
CA ALA A 167 4.96 5.82 15.20
C ALA A 167 4.50 7.29 15.24
N PHE A 168 4.02 7.83 14.12
CA PHE A 168 3.49 9.19 14.09
C PHE A 168 2.33 9.35 15.07
N ILE A 169 1.33 8.48 14.98
CA ILE A 169 0.13 8.56 15.81
C ILE A 169 0.50 8.34 17.27
N SER A 170 1.28 7.29 17.59
CA SER A 170 1.72 7.01 18.96
C SER A 170 2.40 8.21 19.61
N ASN A 171 3.29 8.89 18.87
CA ASN A 171 3.99 10.08 19.36
C ASN A 171 3.04 11.25 19.61
N VAL A 172 2.07 11.48 18.72
CA VAL A 172 1.12 12.58 18.87
C VAL A 172 0.20 12.39 20.06
N ILE A 173 -0.28 11.16 20.29
CA ILE A 173 -1.24 10.87 21.36
C ILE A 173 -0.57 10.47 22.68
N GLY A 174 0.73 10.14 22.66
CA GLY A 174 1.52 9.78 23.84
C GLY A 174 1.30 8.36 24.36
N LYS A 175 0.84 7.44 23.52
CA LYS A 175 0.64 6.02 23.86
C LYS A 175 0.71 5.15 22.60
N GLU A 176 1.07 3.88 22.77
CA GLU A 176 1.12 2.93 21.66
C GLU A 176 -0.25 2.66 21.04
N VAL A 177 -0.27 2.49 19.71
CA VAL A 177 -1.47 2.14 18.95
C VAL A 177 -1.31 0.84 18.19
N THR A 178 -2.39 0.05 18.16
CA THR A 178 -2.52 -1.11 17.28
C THR A 178 -2.73 -0.66 15.82
N ALA A 179 -2.54 -1.57 14.87
CA ALA A 179 -2.75 -1.29 13.45
C ALA A 179 -4.18 -0.79 13.13
N VAL A 180 -5.19 -1.41 13.75
CA VAL A 180 -6.60 -1.02 13.56
C VAL A 180 -6.86 0.37 14.17
N GLN A 181 -6.29 0.65 15.35
CA GLN A 181 -6.41 1.97 15.97
C GLN A 181 -5.72 3.06 15.13
N SER A 182 -4.53 2.80 14.60
CA SER A 182 -3.83 3.76 13.73
C SER A 182 -4.64 4.09 12.48
N LEU A 183 -5.24 3.07 11.86
CA LEU A 183 -6.10 3.24 10.68
C LEU A 183 -7.31 4.12 11.03
N TYR A 184 -8.06 3.74 12.06
CA TYR A 184 -9.26 4.45 12.49
C TYR A 184 -8.98 5.92 12.86
N ILE A 185 -7.94 6.16 13.65
CA ILE A 185 -7.59 7.52 14.10
C ILE A 185 -7.21 8.39 12.90
N LEU A 186 -6.37 7.90 11.99
CA LEU A 186 -5.90 8.69 10.86
C LEU A 186 -7.02 8.97 9.86
N GLU A 187 -7.88 7.99 9.58
CA GLU A 187 -9.09 8.18 8.75
C GLU A 187 -10.00 9.27 9.31
N LYS A 188 -10.32 9.21 10.61
CA LYS A 188 -11.19 10.21 11.24
C LYS A 188 -10.54 11.58 11.33
N ALA A 189 -9.24 11.64 11.59
CA ALA A 189 -8.49 12.90 11.64
C ALA A 189 -8.42 13.56 10.25
N ALA A 190 -8.10 12.80 9.20
CA ALA A 190 -8.07 13.27 7.82
C ALA A 190 -9.43 13.80 7.36
N TYR A 191 -10.51 13.06 7.66
CA TYR A 191 -11.88 13.50 7.40
C TYR A 191 -12.20 14.83 8.09
N LYS A 192 -11.86 14.97 9.38
CA LYS A 192 -12.12 16.18 10.16
C LYS A 192 -11.41 17.43 9.60
N ILE A 193 -10.28 17.26 8.92
CA ILE A 193 -9.51 18.35 8.33
C ILE A 193 -9.72 18.49 6.81
N ASN A 194 -10.57 17.64 6.22
CA ASN A 194 -10.88 17.58 4.80
C ASN A 194 -9.63 17.41 3.90
N TYR A 195 -8.69 16.56 4.33
CA TYR A 195 -7.48 16.26 3.56
C TYR A 195 -7.56 14.86 2.94
N PRO A 196 -7.06 14.68 1.70
CA PRO A 196 -6.95 13.35 1.09
C PRO A 196 -6.03 12.46 1.92
N LEU A 197 -6.55 11.32 2.35
CA LEU A 197 -5.86 10.43 3.29
C LEU A 197 -4.60 9.81 2.68
N ARG A 198 -4.61 9.50 1.38
CA ARG A 198 -3.44 8.95 0.67
C ARG A 198 -2.26 9.93 0.61
N ASP A 199 -2.57 11.21 0.47
CA ASP A 199 -1.54 12.24 0.39
C ASP A 199 -0.98 12.51 1.80
N LEU A 200 -1.85 12.50 2.82
CA LEU A 200 -1.42 12.54 4.22
C LEU A 200 -0.50 11.38 4.61
N ASP A 201 -0.84 10.15 4.21
CA ASP A 201 -0.01 8.96 4.42
C ASP A 201 1.42 9.18 3.90
N PHE A 202 1.53 9.71 2.69
CA PHE A 202 2.81 10.03 2.06
C PHE A 202 3.59 11.13 2.80
N GLU A 203 2.92 12.20 3.21
CA GLU A 203 3.54 13.29 3.97
C GLU A 203 4.04 12.82 5.34
N ILE A 204 3.27 11.98 6.04
CA ILE A 204 3.70 11.36 7.30
C ILE A 204 4.92 10.46 7.07
N TRP A 205 4.91 9.64 6.01
CA TRP A 205 6.03 8.78 5.68
C TRP A 205 7.33 9.59 5.43
N LYS A 206 7.25 10.67 4.64
CA LYS A 206 8.38 11.58 4.40
C LYS A 206 8.89 12.19 5.71
N TYR A 207 7.98 12.72 6.53
CA TYR A 207 8.30 13.34 7.80
C TYR A 207 9.04 12.37 8.72
N GLN A 208 8.54 11.14 8.85
CA GLN A 208 9.16 10.11 9.67
C GLN A 208 10.54 9.69 9.14
N LYS A 209 10.73 9.64 7.81
CA LYS A 209 12.03 9.35 7.20
C LYS A 209 13.06 10.44 7.51
N LEU A 210 12.68 11.71 7.39
CA LEU A 210 13.56 12.86 7.67
C LEU A 210 13.95 12.98 9.15
N ASN A 211 13.04 12.65 10.07
CA ASN A 211 13.36 12.66 11.50
C ASN A 211 14.32 11.52 11.88
N LYS A 212 14.17 10.34 11.29
CA LYS A 212 15.12 9.23 11.48
C LYS A 212 16.53 9.57 10.98
N THR A 213 16.66 10.35 9.91
CA THR A 213 17.98 10.79 9.43
C THR A 213 18.61 11.85 10.34
N LYS A 214 17.82 12.72 10.96
CA LYS A 214 18.32 13.73 11.94
C LYS A 214 18.78 13.12 13.26
N LEU A 215 18.26 11.95 13.63
CA LEU A 215 18.61 11.23 14.86
C LEU A 215 19.79 10.26 14.71
N LYS A 216 20.32 10.05 13.50
CA LYS A 216 21.59 9.34 13.32
C LYS A 216 22.72 10.36 13.51
N PRO A 217 23.52 10.31 14.60
CA PRO A 217 24.75 11.07 14.64
C PRO A 217 25.62 10.59 13.47
N THR A 218 26.29 11.53 12.81
CA THR A 218 27.39 11.22 11.88
C THR A 218 28.40 10.36 12.63
N SER A 219 28.39 9.06 12.35
CA SER A 219 29.43 8.11 12.72
C SER A 219 30.60 8.25 11.77
#